data_AF-A0A9W4FH37-F1
#
_entry.id   AF-A0A9W4FH37-F1
#
_cell.length_a   1.000
_cell.length_b   1.000
_cell.length_c   1.000
_cell.angle_alpha   90.00
_cell.angle_beta   90.00
_cell.angle_gamma   90.00
#
_symmetry.space_group_name_H-M   'P 1'
#
loop_
_entity.id
_entity.type
_entity.pdbx_description
1 polymer ?
#
loop_
_entity_poly.entity_id
_entity_poly.type
_entity_poly.pdbx_seq_one_letter_code
_entity_poly.pdbx_strand_id
1 'polypeptide(L)'
;MHVSSTVRKWSAGLALVAIVASGVGIAAVMIFGSITAPKPSERAVTPRTTLAPPQPKVPTPVEFAIGVNVTEQNCEPDALCSYKYTIEPKYIGLHPLPETPFTVFYEVLGGNAPQKGEFTVHKDQAQIRKDVVLEGPPGAQLKAHVMSVTG
;
A
#
# COMPACT_ATOMS: atom_id res chain seq x y z
N MET A 1 30.42 61.39 -17.14
CA MET A 1 29.27 61.40 -18.07
C MET A 1 28.23 60.43 -17.53
N HIS A 2 27.02 60.95 -17.38
CA HIS A 2 25.82 60.28 -16.84
C HIS A 2 25.07 59.55 -17.98
N VAL A 3 24.13 58.68 -17.61
CA VAL A 3 23.02 58.11 -18.42
C VAL A 3 23.38 56.89 -19.29
N SER A 4 22.67 55.76 -19.34
CA SER A 4 21.61 55.18 -18.49
C SER A 4 21.44 53.72 -18.91
N SER A 5 21.29 52.83 -17.93
CA SER A 5 20.74 51.49 -18.10
C SER A 5 19.22 51.57 -18.24
N THR A 6 18.71 51.81 -19.44
CA THR A 6 17.27 51.75 -19.71
C THR A 6 17.08 51.14 -21.09
N VAL A 7 16.56 49.91 -21.12
CA VAL A 7 15.70 49.26 -22.15
C VAL A 7 15.88 47.75 -21.96
N ARG A 8 15.38 47.22 -20.83
CA ARG A 8 15.21 45.77 -20.64
C ARG A 8 13.95 45.47 -19.84
N LYS A 9 12.85 45.98 -20.36
CA LYS A 9 11.46 45.66 -20.07
C LYS A 9 10.71 46.18 -21.29
N TRP A 10 9.57 45.59 -21.65
CA TRP A 10 8.74 45.91 -22.83
C TRP A 10 9.08 45.16 -24.13
N SER A 11 8.82 43.86 -24.15
CA SER A 11 8.48 43.12 -25.39
C SER A 11 7.87 41.75 -25.08
N ALA A 12 6.85 41.72 -24.20
CA ALA A 12 6.08 40.53 -23.85
C ALA A 12 4.66 40.53 -24.47
N GLY A 13 4.47 41.17 -25.63
CA GLY A 13 3.12 41.45 -26.17
C GLY A 13 2.83 40.98 -27.60
N LEU A 14 3.77 40.34 -28.31
CA LEU A 14 3.62 40.12 -29.76
C LEU A 14 3.83 38.67 -30.23
N ALA A 15 3.65 37.69 -29.35
CA ALA A 15 3.72 36.26 -29.71
C ALA A 15 2.39 35.50 -29.61
N LEU A 16 1.29 36.15 -29.20
CA LEU A 16 0.01 35.47 -28.94
C LEU A 16 -1.06 35.62 -30.03
N VAL A 17 -0.75 36.22 -31.19
CA VAL A 17 -1.75 36.42 -32.28
C VAL A 17 -1.60 35.42 -33.44
N ALA A 18 -0.60 34.55 -33.43
CA ALA A 18 -0.32 33.65 -34.56
C ALA A 18 -0.95 32.24 -34.50
N ILE A 19 -1.72 31.89 -33.46
CA ILE A 19 -2.31 30.53 -33.31
C ILE A 19 -3.85 30.52 -33.49
N VAL A 20 -4.46 31.58 -34.05
CA VAL A 20 -5.94 31.68 -34.17
C VAL A 20 -6.43 31.67 -35.63
N ALA A 21 -5.65 31.22 -36.61
CA ALA A 21 -6.06 31.24 -38.03
C ALA A 21 -5.76 29.95 -38.84
N SER A 22 -5.88 28.77 -38.23
CA SER A 22 -5.73 27.49 -38.96
C SER A 22 -6.78 26.45 -38.56
N GLY A 23 -8.03 26.89 -38.34
CA GLY A 23 -9.11 26.04 -37.83
C GLY A 23 -10.43 26.15 -38.59
N VAL A 24 -10.42 26.34 -39.92
CA VAL A 24 -11.64 26.26 -40.73
C VAL A 24 -11.28 25.64 -42.09
N GLY A 25 -11.58 24.36 -42.31
CA GLY A 25 -11.31 23.76 -43.63
C GLY A 25 -11.42 22.25 -43.82
N ILE A 26 -12.06 21.46 -42.95
CA ILE A 26 -12.24 20.00 -43.22
C ILE A 26 -13.62 19.45 -42.88
N ALA A 27 -14.66 20.28 -42.77
CA ALA A 27 -16.03 19.79 -42.53
C ALA A 27 -16.85 19.53 -43.81
N ALA A 28 -16.39 19.97 -44.99
CA ALA A 28 -17.22 19.97 -46.20
C ALA A 28 -17.07 18.75 -47.13
N VAL A 29 -16.16 17.79 -46.86
CA VAL A 29 -15.90 16.66 -47.79
C VAL A 29 -16.52 15.32 -47.33
N MET A 30 -17.00 15.21 -46.09
CA MET A 30 -17.55 13.93 -45.58
C MET A 30 -19.03 13.71 -45.91
N ILE A 31 -19.70 14.67 -46.53
CA ILE A 31 -21.13 14.58 -46.87
C ILE A 31 -21.27 14.31 -48.38
N PHE A 32 -20.71 13.23 -48.94
CA PHE A 32 -21.14 12.65 -50.24
C PHE A 32 -20.39 11.33 -50.60
N GLY A 33 -19.69 10.70 -49.65
CA GLY A 33 -18.80 9.55 -49.91
C GLY A 33 -19.17 8.21 -49.24
N SER A 34 -20.38 8.04 -48.72
CA SER A 34 -20.76 6.82 -47.97
C SER A 34 -21.50 5.79 -48.83
N ILE A 35 -21.00 5.52 -50.04
CA ILE A 35 -21.41 4.35 -50.81
C ILE A 35 -20.39 3.25 -50.51
N THR A 36 -20.82 2.24 -49.75
CA THR A 36 -20.09 0.97 -49.51
C THR A 36 -18.95 1.01 -48.47
N ALA A 37 -19.28 1.27 -47.20
CA ALA A 37 -18.48 0.75 -46.09
C ALA A 37 -19.09 -0.59 -45.63
N PRO A 38 -18.35 -1.72 -45.65
CA PRO A 38 -18.83 -2.96 -45.05
C PRO A 38 -19.10 -2.70 -43.57
N LYS A 39 -20.31 -3.07 -43.10
CA LYS A 39 -20.66 -3.03 -41.67
C LYS A 39 -19.54 -3.70 -40.88
N PRO A 40 -18.94 -3.05 -39.88
CA PRO A 40 -18.08 -3.74 -38.93
C PRO A 40 -18.89 -4.90 -38.36
N SER A 41 -18.39 -6.12 -38.59
CA SER A 41 -18.98 -7.32 -38.00
C SER A 41 -18.98 -7.12 -36.49
N GLU A 42 -20.17 -6.98 -35.92
CA GLU A 42 -20.40 -6.92 -34.49
C GLU A 42 -19.99 -8.28 -33.92
N ARG A 43 -18.69 -8.40 -33.60
CA ARG A 43 -18.17 -9.56 -32.91
C ARG A 43 -18.86 -9.59 -31.56
N ALA A 44 -19.82 -10.50 -31.41
CA ALA A 44 -20.47 -10.77 -30.15
C ALA A 44 -19.39 -10.93 -29.06
N VAL A 45 -19.31 -9.95 -28.17
CA VAL A 45 -18.50 -10.02 -26.96
C VAL A 45 -19.17 -11.08 -26.12
N THR A 46 -18.60 -12.29 -26.09
CA THR A 46 -18.97 -13.29 -25.09
C THR A 46 -18.94 -12.61 -23.73
N PRO A 47 -20.01 -12.68 -22.91
CA PRO A 47 -20.01 -12.11 -21.58
C PRO A 47 -18.77 -12.61 -20.84
N ARG A 48 -17.89 -11.70 -20.43
CA ARG A 48 -16.86 -12.04 -19.46
C ARG A 48 -17.62 -12.50 -18.22
N THR A 49 -17.49 -13.76 -17.84
CA THR A 49 -17.94 -14.22 -16.53
C THR A 49 -17.14 -13.45 -15.49
N THR A 50 -17.69 -12.33 -15.00
CA THR A 50 -17.09 -11.59 -13.89
C THR A 50 -17.21 -12.48 -12.66
N LEU A 51 -16.08 -12.98 -12.17
CA LEU A 51 -16.02 -13.68 -10.89
C LEU A 51 -16.58 -12.76 -9.79
N ALA A 52 -17.45 -13.29 -8.94
CA ALA A 52 -17.98 -12.54 -7.80
C ALA A 52 -16.81 -12.09 -6.89
N PRO A 53 -16.89 -10.89 -6.28
CA PRO A 53 -15.86 -10.42 -5.35
C PRO A 53 -15.67 -11.39 -4.15
N PRO A 54 -14.45 -11.54 -3.62
CA PRO A 54 -14.21 -12.33 -2.42
C PRO A 54 -15.01 -11.80 -1.23
N GLN A 55 -15.65 -12.70 -0.48
CA GLN A 55 -16.43 -12.33 0.70
C GLN A 55 -15.52 -12.07 1.92
N PRO A 56 -15.89 -11.14 2.82
CA PRO A 56 -15.19 -10.95 4.09
C PRO A 56 -15.25 -12.21 4.96
N LYS A 57 -14.12 -12.54 5.58
CA LYS A 57 -13.99 -13.73 6.44
C LYS A 57 -12.97 -13.47 7.54
N VAL A 58 -13.18 -14.03 8.73
CA VAL A 58 -12.16 -14.06 9.79
C VAL A 58 -10.92 -14.80 9.27
N PRO A 59 -9.73 -14.18 9.30
CA PRO A 59 -8.55 -14.84 8.78
C PRO A 59 -8.08 -16.00 9.65
N THR A 60 -7.27 -16.85 9.04
CA THR A 60 -6.57 -17.95 9.70
C THR A 60 -5.15 -17.53 10.11
N PRO A 61 -4.49 -18.26 11.03
CA PRO A 61 -3.13 -17.92 11.47
C PRO A 61 -2.10 -17.79 10.34
N VAL A 62 -2.22 -18.62 9.29
CA VAL A 62 -1.30 -18.62 8.14
C VAL A 62 -1.45 -17.40 7.22
N GLU A 63 -2.53 -16.63 7.38
CA GLU A 63 -2.80 -15.41 6.63
C GLU A 63 -2.23 -14.16 7.32
N PHE A 64 -1.46 -14.36 8.40
CA PHE A 64 -0.74 -13.31 9.10
C PHE A 64 0.75 -13.60 9.13
N ALA A 65 1.54 -12.58 8.77
CA ALA A 65 2.96 -12.52 9.06
C ALA A 65 3.18 -11.47 10.15
N ILE A 66 4.02 -11.75 11.14
CA ILE A 66 4.38 -10.78 12.18
C ILE A 66 5.88 -10.55 12.13
N GLY A 67 6.29 -9.34 11.74
CA GLY A 67 7.66 -8.88 11.90
C GLY A 67 7.96 -8.57 13.37
N VAL A 68 9.19 -8.81 13.81
CA VAL A 68 9.68 -8.38 15.12
C VAL A 68 10.80 -7.39 14.89
N ASN A 69 10.58 -6.14 15.29
CA ASN A 69 11.55 -5.06 15.14
C ASN A 69 12.15 -4.75 16.51
N VAL A 70 13.42 -5.12 16.70
CA VAL A 70 14.17 -4.85 17.94
C VAL A 70 14.62 -3.40 17.91
N THR A 71 14.07 -2.59 18.81
CA THR A 71 14.36 -1.14 18.90
C THR A 71 15.52 -0.84 19.82
N GLU A 72 15.74 -1.69 20.83
CA GLU A 72 16.81 -1.53 21.81
C GLU A 72 17.31 -2.91 22.25
N GLN A 73 18.61 -3.02 22.48
CA GLN A 73 19.24 -4.21 23.03
C GLN A 73 20.26 -3.77 24.08
N ASN A 74 20.14 -4.30 25.29
CA ASN A 74 21.11 -4.10 26.35
C ASN A 74 21.63 -5.46 26.84
N CYS A 75 22.94 -5.64 26.84
CA CYS A 75 23.59 -6.88 27.28
C CYS A 75 24.58 -6.54 28.37
N GLU A 76 24.34 -7.01 29.58
CA GLU A 76 25.33 -6.90 30.65
C GLU A 76 26.38 -8.02 30.53
N PRO A 77 27.66 -7.75 30.83
CA PRO A 77 28.69 -8.78 30.89
C PRO A 77 28.28 -9.89 31.86
N ASP A 78 28.39 -11.15 31.44
CA ASP A 78 28.06 -12.35 32.22
C ASP A 78 26.57 -12.52 32.61
N ALA A 79 25.65 -11.79 31.98
CA ALA A 79 24.20 -11.89 32.20
C ALA A 79 23.40 -12.11 30.90
N LEU A 80 22.07 -12.20 31.03
CA LEU A 80 21.15 -12.22 29.90
C LEU A 80 21.06 -10.83 29.24
N CYS A 81 20.75 -10.80 27.96
CA CYS A 81 20.44 -9.57 27.24
C CYS A 81 18.94 -9.24 27.36
N SER A 82 18.61 -7.97 27.53
CA SER A 82 17.25 -7.46 27.38
C SER A 82 17.06 -6.89 25.98
N TYR A 83 15.97 -7.29 25.34
CA TYR A 83 15.57 -6.88 24.00
C TYR A 83 14.25 -6.13 24.10
N LYS A 84 14.24 -4.87 23.69
CA LYS A 84 13.02 -4.10 23.51
C LYS A 84 12.60 -4.22 22.05
N TYR A 85 11.37 -4.64 21.82
CA TYR A 85 10.88 -4.85 20.46
C TYR A 85 9.45 -4.36 20.27
N THR A 86 9.11 -4.10 19.02
CA THR A 86 7.76 -3.82 18.55
C THR A 86 7.40 -4.83 17.46
N ILE A 87 6.17 -5.33 17.49
CA ILE A 87 5.66 -6.21 16.44
C ILE A 87 5.10 -5.42 15.27
N GLU A 88 5.25 -5.96 14.06
CA GLU A 88 4.74 -5.38 12.82
C GLU A 88 3.85 -6.42 12.13
N PRO A 89 2.56 -6.50 12.50
CA PRO A 89 1.65 -7.45 11.89
C PRO A 89 1.32 -7.04 10.46
N LYS A 90 1.27 -8.03 9.57
CA LYS A 90 0.91 -7.90 8.16
C LYS A 90 -0.09 -8.98 7.79
N TYR A 91 -1.25 -8.54 7.33
CA TYR A 91 -2.23 -9.42 6.71
C TYR A 91 -1.79 -9.75 5.28
N ILE A 92 -1.77 -11.04 4.95
CA ILE A 92 -1.34 -11.57 3.64
C ILE A 92 -2.40 -12.47 2.98
N GLY A 93 -3.60 -12.56 3.57
CA GLY A 93 -4.72 -13.31 3.00
C GLY A 93 -5.30 -12.66 1.75
N LEU A 94 -6.06 -13.44 0.98
CA LEU A 94 -6.62 -13.06 -0.32
C LEU A 94 -8.11 -12.66 -0.25
N HIS A 95 -8.65 -12.51 0.95
CA HIS A 95 -10.02 -12.05 1.18
C HIS A 95 -10.02 -10.75 1.99
N PRO A 96 -11.07 -9.92 1.88
CA PRO A 96 -11.19 -8.75 2.74
C PRO A 96 -11.31 -9.17 4.22
N LEU A 97 -10.84 -8.30 5.11
CA LEU A 97 -11.03 -8.46 6.55
C LEU A 97 -12.50 -8.21 6.92
N PRO A 98 -13.03 -8.86 7.96
CA PRO A 98 -14.38 -8.62 8.43
C PRO A 98 -14.46 -7.25 9.11
N GLU A 99 -15.66 -6.65 9.12
CA GLU A 99 -15.90 -5.44 9.89
C GLU A 99 -15.93 -5.70 11.39
N THR A 100 -16.26 -6.93 11.80
CA THR A 100 -16.25 -7.34 13.20
C THR A 100 -14.82 -7.44 13.72
N PRO A 101 -14.53 -6.92 14.93
CA PRO A 101 -13.22 -7.06 15.53
C PRO A 101 -12.85 -8.53 15.74
N PHE A 102 -11.58 -8.86 15.54
CA PHE A 102 -11.02 -10.17 15.86
C PHE A 102 -9.65 -10.02 16.52
N THR A 103 -9.24 -11.03 17.28
CA THR A 103 -8.00 -11.05 18.05
C THR A 103 -7.05 -12.09 17.47
N VAL A 104 -5.80 -11.67 17.28
CA VAL A 104 -4.70 -12.54 16.84
C VAL A 104 -3.81 -12.82 18.04
N PHE A 105 -3.63 -14.10 18.35
CA PHE A 105 -2.74 -14.57 19.40
C PHE A 105 -1.44 -15.05 18.78
N TYR A 106 -0.32 -14.58 19.32
CA TYR A 106 1.01 -14.89 18.81
C TYR A 106 1.98 -15.16 19.95
N GLU A 107 3.13 -15.71 19.61
CA GLU A 107 4.27 -15.82 20.51
C GLU A 107 5.55 -15.35 19.83
N VAL A 108 6.43 -14.73 20.59
CA VAL A 108 7.77 -14.33 20.17
C VAL A 108 8.77 -15.32 20.71
N LEU A 109 9.48 -15.97 19.81
CA LEU A 109 10.53 -16.96 20.05
C LEU A 109 11.91 -16.30 19.94
N GLY A 110 12.94 -16.97 20.48
CA GLY A 110 14.33 -16.52 20.42
C GLY A 110 14.84 -15.90 21.73
N GLY A 111 13.94 -15.48 22.62
CA GLY A 111 14.28 -15.14 24.00
C GLY A 111 14.58 -16.37 24.87
N ASN A 112 14.75 -16.16 26.16
CA ASN A 112 14.95 -17.21 27.16
C ASN A 112 13.73 -18.14 27.26
N ALA A 113 12.53 -17.59 27.05
CA ALA A 113 11.28 -18.35 26.93
C ALA A 113 10.38 -17.72 25.86
N PRO A 114 9.45 -18.49 25.25
CA PRO A 114 8.44 -17.95 24.36
C PRO A 114 7.57 -16.88 25.05
N GLN A 115 7.49 -15.70 24.46
CA GLN A 115 6.68 -14.59 24.98
C GLN A 115 5.36 -14.51 24.23
N LYS A 116 4.26 -14.84 24.89
CA LYS A 116 2.91 -14.70 24.31
C LYS A 116 2.48 -13.25 24.24
N GLY A 117 1.69 -12.95 23.22
CA GLY A 117 1.05 -11.66 23.02
C GLY A 117 -0.22 -11.78 22.20
N GLU A 118 -0.95 -10.69 22.15
CA GLU A 118 -2.17 -10.58 21.37
C GLU A 118 -2.34 -9.15 20.84
N PHE A 119 -3.05 -9.02 19.74
CA PHE A 119 -3.54 -7.73 19.25
C PHE A 119 -4.92 -7.91 18.64
N THR A 120 -5.73 -6.86 18.75
CA THR A 120 -7.07 -6.82 18.16
C THR A 120 -7.01 -6.01 16.88
N VAL A 121 -7.61 -6.57 15.82
CA VAL A 121 -7.78 -5.93 14.53
C VAL A 121 -9.23 -5.49 14.41
N HIS A 122 -9.44 -4.26 13.97
CA HIS A 122 -10.75 -3.75 13.64
C HIS A 122 -10.66 -2.96 12.33
N LYS A 123 -11.46 -3.38 11.35
CA LYS A 123 -11.34 -2.93 9.95
C LYS A 123 -9.92 -3.21 9.45
N ASP A 124 -9.13 -2.15 9.26
CA ASP A 124 -7.75 -2.23 8.77
C ASP A 124 -6.71 -1.74 9.80
N GLN A 125 -7.12 -1.58 11.07
CA GLN A 125 -6.25 -1.10 12.14
C GLN A 125 -5.99 -2.20 13.16
N ALA A 126 -4.72 -2.42 13.48
CA ALA A 126 -4.29 -3.31 14.55
C ALA A 126 -3.85 -2.50 15.77
N GLN A 127 -4.41 -2.81 16.94
CA GLN A 127 -3.99 -2.23 18.21
C GLN A 127 -2.85 -3.07 18.79
N ILE A 128 -1.61 -2.67 18.49
CA ILE A 128 -0.42 -3.38 18.95
C ILE A 128 0.21 -2.76 20.20
N ARG A 129 0.83 -3.60 21.02
CA ARG A 129 1.74 -3.16 22.07
C ARG A 129 3.10 -2.85 21.45
N LYS A 130 3.69 -1.73 21.86
CA LYS A 130 5.03 -1.32 21.47
C LYS A 130 5.99 -1.55 22.62
N ASP A 131 7.27 -1.62 22.30
CA ASP A 131 8.34 -1.52 23.29
C ASP A 131 8.27 -2.61 24.38
N VAL A 132 7.91 -3.82 23.97
CA VAL A 132 7.85 -4.99 24.86
C VAL A 132 9.28 -5.44 25.15
N VAL A 133 9.58 -5.69 26.42
CA VAL A 133 10.89 -6.17 26.86
C VAL A 133 10.87 -7.69 26.98
N LEU A 134 11.86 -8.34 26.38
CA LEU A 134 12.09 -9.78 26.44
C LEU A 134 13.56 -10.06 26.74
N GLU A 135 13.83 -10.96 27.67
CA GLU A 135 15.19 -11.41 27.98
C GLU A 135 15.59 -12.59 27.08
N GLY A 136 16.87 -12.67 26.72
CA GLY A 136 17.38 -13.73 25.86
C GLY A 136 18.90 -13.85 25.88
N PRO A 137 19.44 -14.91 25.25
CA PRO A 137 20.88 -15.07 25.08
C PRO A 137 21.46 -13.98 24.17
N PRO A 138 22.76 -13.65 24.29
CA PRO A 138 23.42 -12.72 23.38
C PRO A 138 23.27 -13.14 21.91
N GLY A 139 22.92 -12.19 21.05
CA GLY A 139 22.70 -12.42 19.63
C GLY A 139 21.38 -13.14 19.29
N ALA A 140 20.42 -13.18 20.22
CA ALA A 140 19.09 -13.75 19.96
C ALA A 140 18.42 -13.13 18.72
N GLN A 141 17.86 -13.99 17.87
CA GLN A 141 17.01 -13.57 16.76
C GLN A 141 15.55 -13.76 17.16
N LEU A 142 14.87 -12.65 17.45
CA LEU A 142 13.46 -12.70 17.82
C LEU A 142 12.57 -12.93 16.59
N LYS A 143 11.65 -13.89 16.69
CA LYS A 143 10.71 -14.22 15.62
C LYS A 143 9.31 -14.43 16.19
N ALA A 144 8.30 -13.88 15.55
CA ALA A 144 6.92 -14.07 15.97
C ALA A 144 6.26 -15.21 15.18
N HIS A 145 5.45 -16.02 15.86
CA HIS A 145 4.62 -17.06 15.28
C HIS A 145 3.17 -16.86 15.69
N VAL A 146 2.26 -16.93 14.73
CA VAL A 146 0.81 -16.77 14.97
C VAL A 146 0.24 -18.10 15.39
N MET A 147 -0.39 -18.15 16.56
CA MET A 147 -0.94 -19.38 17.12
C MET A 147 -2.40 -19.58 16.72
N SER A 148 -3.22 -18.55 16.91
CA SER A 148 -4.66 -18.62 16.69
C SER A 148 -5.23 -17.25 16.36
N VAL A 149 -6.37 -17.26 15.67
CA VAL A 149 -7.19 -16.08 15.41
C VAL A 149 -8.60 -16.38 15.91
N THR A 150 -9.22 -15.44 16.62
CA THR A 150 -10.56 -15.61 17.19
C THR A 150 -11.40 -14.36 16.93
N GLY A 151 -12.61 -14.52 16.43
CA GLY A 151 -13.52 -13.43 16.06
C GLY A 151 -14.89 -13.95 15.67
#